data_AF-A0AAV4ESA4-F1
#
_entry.id   AF-A0AAV4ESA4-F1
#
_cell.length_a   1.000
_cell.length_b   1.000
_cell.length_c   1.000
_cell.angle_alpha   90.00
_cell.angle_beta   90.00
_cell.angle_gamma   90.00
#
_symmetry.space_group_name_H-M   'P 1'
#
loop_
_entity.id
_entity.type
_entity.pdbx_description
1 polymer ?
#
loop_
_entity_poly.entity_id
_entity_poly.type
_entity_poly.pdbx_seq_one_letter_code
_entity_poly.pdbx_strand_id
1 'polypeptide(L)'
;MSDQSSTSSQEDIKLILIGLVRQTPALYDPGHVDYKNRVLKDKTWAEINNDIGIPDFVVVVVVVVVVVVVVVVVVVVVVLLLLLFLL
;
A
#
# COMPACT_ATOMS: atom_id res chain seq x y z
N MET A 1 18.39 -2.00 -24.26
CA MET A 1 18.89 -2.48 -22.95
C MET A 1 18.75 -1.33 -21.96
N SER A 2 17.56 -1.14 -21.39
CA SER A 2 17.29 -0.05 -20.43
C SER A 2 16.05 -0.38 -19.60
N ASP A 3 16.16 -1.30 -18.61
CA ASP A 3 15.07 -1.52 -17.63
C ASP A 3 15.53 -2.29 -16.37
N GLN A 4 16.81 -2.20 -16.00
CA GLN A 4 17.32 -2.84 -14.76
C GLN A 4 17.39 -1.90 -13.56
N SER A 5 17.20 -0.59 -13.76
CA SER A 5 17.34 0.39 -12.67
C SER A 5 16.09 0.52 -11.79
N SER A 6 14.90 0.26 -12.34
CA SER A 6 13.62 0.46 -11.63
C SER A 6 13.24 -0.73 -10.73
N THR A 7 13.71 -1.93 -11.08
CA THR A 7 13.42 -3.17 -10.34
C THR A 7 14.33 -3.37 -9.13
N SER A 8 15.60 -2.94 -9.18
CA SER A 8 16.53 -3.11 -8.05
C SER A 8 16.03 -2.39 -6.80
N SER A 9 15.58 -1.14 -6.95
CA SER A 9 15.14 -0.32 -5.82
C SER A 9 13.88 -0.88 -5.14
N GLN A 10 12.98 -1.52 -5.90
CA GLN A 10 11.80 -2.17 -5.33
C GLN A 10 12.16 -3.47 -4.60
N GLU A 11 13.09 -4.26 -5.13
CA GLU A 11 13.58 -5.46 -4.45
C GLU A 11 14.32 -5.09 -3.15
N ASP A 12 15.09 -4.01 -3.14
CA ASP A 12 15.76 -3.50 -1.93
C ASP A 12 14.73 -3.13 -0.85
N ILE A 13 13.68 -2.36 -1.20
CA ILE A 13 12.59 -2.00 -0.27
C ILE A 13 11.87 -3.24 0.26
N LYS A 14 11.59 -4.20 -0.61
CA LYS A 14 10.91 -5.45 -0.25
C LYS A 14 11.75 -6.29 0.72
N LEU A 15 13.05 -6.40 0.49
CA LEU A 15 13.96 -7.10 1.40
C LEU A 15 14.05 -6.42 2.77
N ILE A 16 14.10 -5.08 2.79
CA ILE A 16 14.08 -4.30 4.03
C ILE A 16 12.76 -4.55 4.79
N LEU A 17 11.61 -4.46 4.12
CA LEU A 17 10.30 -4.71 4.72
C LEU A 17 10.20 -6.13 5.31
N ILE A 18 10.64 -7.15 4.56
CA ILE A 18 10.67 -8.54 5.05
C ILE A 18 11.58 -8.66 6.27
N GLY A 19 12.73 -7.98 6.27
CA GLY A 19 13.66 -7.95 7.39
C GLY A 19 13.06 -7.34 8.65
N LEU A 20 12.31 -6.24 8.53
CA LEU A 20 11.65 -5.57 9.66
C LEU A 20 10.47 -6.38 10.20
N VAL A 21 9.64 -6.95 9.33
CA VAL A 21 8.50 -7.78 9.75
C VAL A 21 8.98 -9.05 10.46
N ARG A 22 10.07 -9.67 9.99
CA ARG A 22 10.68 -10.86 10.63
C ARG A 22 11.21 -10.60 12.04
N GLN A 23 11.62 -9.36 12.34
CA GLN A 23 12.08 -8.99 13.69
C GLN A 23 10.93 -8.84 14.69
N THR A 24 9.68 -8.84 14.21
CA THR A 24 8.51 -8.60 15.07
C THR A 24 7.49 -9.73 14.97
N PRO A 25 7.69 -10.85 15.72
CA PRO A 25 6.84 -12.04 15.65
C PRO A 25 5.35 -11.76 15.93
N ALA A 26 5.03 -10.75 16.75
CA ALA A 26 3.67 -10.32 17.03
C ALA A 26 2.83 -10.01 15.76
N LEU A 27 3.48 -9.67 14.65
CA LEU A 27 2.79 -9.38 13.39
C LEU A 27 2.28 -10.64 12.69
N TYR A 28 3.03 -11.75 12.75
CA TYR A 28 2.80 -12.92 11.88
C TYR A 28 2.70 -14.27 12.62
N ASP A 29 3.26 -14.42 13.81
CA ASP A 29 3.26 -15.67 14.58
C ASP A 29 1.99 -15.79 15.44
N PRO A 30 1.06 -16.72 15.12
CA PRO A 30 -0.16 -16.91 15.91
C PRO A 30 0.08 -17.40 17.35
N GLY A 31 1.26 -17.96 17.63
CA GLY A 31 1.67 -18.39 18.97
C GLY A 31 2.21 -17.27 19.85
N HIS A 32 2.48 -16.09 19.28
CA HIS A 32 2.99 -14.96 20.03
C HIS A 32 1.91 -14.36 20.94
N VAL A 33 2.29 -14.00 22.18
CA VAL A 33 1.36 -13.48 23.20
C VAL A 33 0.59 -12.24 22.73
N ASP A 34 1.25 -11.39 21.95
CA ASP A 34 0.66 -10.17 21.40
C ASP A 34 0.04 -10.31 20.01
N TYR A 35 -0.03 -11.52 19.42
CA TYR A 35 -0.53 -11.69 18.05
C TYR A 35 -1.95 -11.16 17.82
N LYS A 36 -2.80 -11.24 18.86
CA LYS A 36 -4.19 -10.76 18.82
C LYS A 36 -4.33 -9.28 19.20
N ASN A 37 -3.24 -8.63 19.63
CA ASN A 37 -3.26 -7.24 20.07
C ASN A 37 -3.21 -6.29 18.86
N ARG A 38 -4.39 -5.93 18.34
CA ARG A 38 -4.52 -5.05 17.17
C ARG A 38 -3.84 -3.69 17.36
N VAL A 39 -3.97 -3.09 18.54
CA VAL A 39 -3.37 -1.78 18.83
C VAL A 39 -1.85 -1.84 18.74
N LEU A 40 -1.24 -2.90 19.28
CA LEU A 40 0.20 -3.09 19.17
C LEU A 40 0.62 -3.29 17.71
N LYS A 41 -0.12 -4.10 16.95
CA LYS A 41 0.20 -4.36 15.54
C LYS A 41 0.12 -3.10 14.69
N ASP A 42 -0.90 -2.27 14.89
CA ASP A 42 -1.05 -1.00 14.17
C ASP A 42 0.10 -0.05 14.50
N LYS A 43 0.51 0.02 15.78
CA LYS A 43 1.66 0.81 16.21
C LYS A 43 2.97 0.30 15.59
N THR A 44 3.20 -1.02 15.60
CA THR A 44 4.38 -1.64 15.00
C THR A 44 4.44 -1.39 13.49
N TRP A 45 3.31 -1.47 12.77
CA TRP A 45 3.28 -1.15 11.34
C TRP A 45 3.61 0.32 11.07
N ALA A 46 3.16 1.24 11.92
CA ALA A 46 3.54 2.66 11.80
C ALA A 46 5.04 2.88 12.05
N GLU A 47 5.62 2.18 13.03
CA GLU A 47 7.07 2.21 13.29
C GLU A 47 7.86 1.66 12.08
N ILE A 48 7.45 0.50 11.53
CA ILE A 48 8.07 -0.08 10.32
C ILE A 48 7.97 0.87 9.12
N ASN A 49 6.83 1.56 8.95
CA ASN A 49 6.67 2.53 7.85
C ASN A 49 7.65 3.71 7.96
N ASN A 50 7.85 4.20 9.19
CA ASN A 50 8.81 5.26 9.47
C ASN A 50 10.26 4.80 9.20
N ASP A 51 10.59 3.54 9.51
CA ASP A 51 11.92 2.98 9.29
C ASP A 51 12.25 2.74 7.80
N ILE A 52 11.24 2.49 6.97
CA ILE A 52 11.41 2.34 5.50
C ILE A 52 11.56 3.72 4.83
N GLY A 53 11.22 4.81 5.52
CA GLY A 53 11.38 6.18 5.03
C GLY A 53 10.39 6.55 3.92
N ILE A 54 9.27 5.82 3.79
CA ILE A 54 8.18 6.22 2.92
C ILE A 54 7.40 7.31 3.65
N PRO A 55 7.36 8.54 3.14
CA PRO A 55 6.61 9.58 3.80
C PRO A 55 5.11 9.26 3.77
N ASP A 56 4.42 9.43 4.91
CA ASP A 56 2.97 9.21 5.00
C ASP A 56 2.19 9.98 3.92
N PHE A 57 2.69 11.16 3.52
CA PHE A 57 2.07 11.95 2.43
C PHE A 57 2.10 11.22 1.08
N VAL A 58 3.08 10.36 0.80
CA VAL A 58 3.16 9.60 -0.44
C VAL A 58 2.05 8.56 -0.48
N VAL A 59 1.79 7.88 0.64
CA VAL A 59 0.68 6.92 0.75
C VAL A 59 -0.66 7.64 0.57
N VAL A 60 -0.83 8.79 1.24
CA VAL A 60 -2.03 9.62 1.09
C VAL A 60 -2.21 10.08 -0.36
N VAL A 61 -1.15 10.56 -1.01
CA VAL A 61 -1.19 11.00 -2.41
C VAL A 61 -1.55 9.84 -3.34
N VAL A 62 -0.95 8.66 -3.17
CA VAL A 62 -1.26 7.47 -3.98
C VAL A 62 -2.73 7.07 -3.79
N VAL A 63 -3.22 7.01 -2.55
CA VAL A 63 -4.62 6.68 -2.26
C VAL A 63 -5.55 7.70 -2.90
N VAL A 64 -5.27 9.00 -2.76
CA VAL A 64 -6.08 10.06 -3.36
C VAL A 64 -6.08 9.96 -4.89
N VAL A 65 -4.93 9.74 -5.51
CA VAL A 65 -4.83 9.58 -6.98
C VAL A 65 -5.64 8.36 -7.44
N VAL A 66 -5.53 7.23 -6.75
CA VAL A 66 -6.32 6.03 -7.08
C VAL A 66 -7.81 6.30 -6.96
N VAL A 67 -8.25 6.94 -5.87
CA VAL A 67 -9.67 7.30 -5.68
C VAL A 67 -10.15 8.23 -6.80
N VAL A 68 -9.38 9.26 -7.16
CA VAL A 68 -9.72 10.19 -8.25
C VAL A 68 -9.83 9.44 -9.58
N VAL A 69 -8.88 8.57 -9.90
CA VAL A 69 -8.92 7.78 -11.14
C VAL A 69 -10.16 6.89 -11.18
N VAL A 70 -10.48 6.20 -10.08
CA VAL A 70 -11.69 5.36 -9.99
C VAL A 70 -12.94 6.20 -10.21
N VAL A 71 -13.05 7.36 -9.55
CA VAL A 71 -14.20 8.27 -9.72
C VAL A 71 -14.32 8.72 -11.17
N VAL A 72 -13.23 9.13 -11.81
CA VAL A 72 -13.22 9.56 -13.21
C VAL A 72 -13.68 8.43 -14.13
N VAL A 73 -13.17 7.21 -13.93
CA VAL A 73 -13.56 6.03 -14.71
C VAL A 73 -15.06 5.75 -14.54
N VAL A 74 -15.58 5.79 -13.30
CA VAL A 74 -17.00 5.60 -13.03
C VAL A 74 -17.84 6.66 -13.75
N VAL A 75 -17.44 7.94 -13.68
CA VAL A 75 -18.14 9.03 -14.36
C VAL A 75 -18.15 8.81 -15.87
N VAL A 76 -17.01 8.45 -16.47
CA VAL A 76 -16.92 8.17 -17.91
C VAL A 76 -17.84 7.02 -18.31
N VAL A 77 -17.85 5.92 -17.54
CA VAL A 77 -18.74 4.78 -17.80
C VAL A 77 -20.20 5.18 -17.71
N VAL A 78 -20.60 5.95 -16.69
CA VAL A 78 -21.98 6.43 -16.54
C VAL A 78 -22.38 7.31 -17.73
N VAL A 79 -21.52 8.24 -18.15
CA VAL A 79 -21.78 9.10 -19.31
C VAL A 79 -21.96 8.27 -20.58
N LEU A 80 -21.10 7.28 -20.82
CA LEU A 80 -21.22 6.39 -21.98
C LEU A 80 -22.55 5.61 -21.97
N LEU A 81 -22.96 5.08 -20.81
CA LEU A 81 -24.23 4.37 -20.69
C LEU A 81 -25.44 5.29 -20.97
N LEU A 82 -25.40 6.53 -20.49
CA LEU A 82 -26.46 7.50 -20.78
C LEU A 82 -26.53 7.85 -22.27
N LEU A 83 -25.38 8.01 -22.93
CA LEU A 83 -25.32 8.26 -24.37
C LEU A 83 -25.87 7.07 -25.17
N LEU A 84 -25.59 5.84 -24.73
CA LEU A 84 -26.15 4.63 -25.36
C LEU A 84 -27.66 4.50 -25.16
N PHE A 85 -28.20 4.98 -24.04
CA PHE A 85 -29.65 4.96 -23.79
C PHE A 85 -30.41 6.08 -24.54
N LEU A 86 -29.72 7.16 -24.90
CA LEU A 86 -30.29 8.30 -25.63
C LEU A 86 -30.20 8.17 -27.15
N LEU A 87 -29.49 7.15 -27.66
CA LEU A 87 -29.35 6.83 -29.08
C LEU A 87 -30.30 5.70 -29.49
#